data_AF-A0A6B3CFF9-F1
#
_entry.id   AF-A0A6B3CFF9-F1
#
_cell.length_a   1.000
_cell.length_b   1.000
_cell.length_c   1.000
_cell.angle_alpha   90.00
_cell.angle_beta   90.00
_cell.angle_gamma   90.00
#
_symmetry.space_group_name_H-M   'P 1'
#
loop_
_entity.id
_entity.type
_entity.pdbx_description
1 polymer ?
#
loop_
_entity_poly.entity_id
_entity_poly.type
_entity_poly.pdbx_seq_one_letter_code
_entity_poly.pdbx_strand_id
1 'polypeptide(L)' 'GQASRLTDAAGGALAPRWFGQSSFAEYATVLARNAVRVDPALPLELLGPLGCGFLTGAGAVFNSFGAGPGDTL' A
#
# COMPACT_ATOMS: atom_id res chain seq x y z
N GLY A 1 8.13 -23.20 -8.92
CA GLY A 1 7.51 -24.26 -8.10
C GLY A 1 7.93 -24.14 -6.66
N GLN A 2 7.34 -23.22 -5.89
CA GLN A 2 7.48 -23.22 -4.43
C GLN A 2 6.08 -23.36 -3.85
N ALA A 3 5.88 -24.38 -3.01
CA ALA A 3 4.63 -24.62 -2.30
C ALA A 3 4.27 -23.40 -1.44
N SER A 4 2.97 -23.10 -1.30
CA SER A 4 2.54 -22.02 -0.42
C SER A 4 3.02 -22.32 1.01
N ARG A 5 3.73 -21.37 1.62
CA ARG A 5 4.17 -21.48 3.01
C ARG A 5 3.05 -21.22 4.01
N LEU A 6 1.86 -20.86 3.52
CA LEU A 6 0.70 -20.56 4.35
C LEU A 6 -0.43 -21.51 3.96
N THR A 7 -0.98 -22.18 4.96
CA THR A 7 -2.09 -23.12 4.83
C THR A 7 -3.20 -22.75 5.79
N ASP A 8 -4.44 -23.09 5.45
CA ASP A 8 -5.57 -23.01 6.37
C ASP A 8 -5.53 -24.16 7.41
N ALA A 9 -6.54 -24.19 8.29
CA ALA A 9 -6.67 -25.20 9.34
C ALA A 9 -6.88 -26.63 8.80
N ALA A 10 -7.35 -26.77 7.56
CA ALA A 10 -7.53 -28.07 6.89
C ALA A 10 -6.29 -28.46 6.05
N GLY A 11 -5.23 -27.65 6.04
CA GLY A 11 -4.03 -27.88 5.24
C GLY A 11 -4.13 -27.39 3.80
N GLY A 12 -5.21 -26.69 3.42
CA GLY A 12 -5.38 -26.08 2.11
C GLY A 12 -4.40 -24.92 1.91
N ALA A 13 -3.77 -24.84 0.74
CA ALA A 13 -2.83 -23.77 0.43
C ALA A 13 -3.53 -22.40 0.35
N LEU A 14 -2.99 -21.40 1.06
CA LEU A 14 -3.47 -20.02 1.02
C LEU A 14 -2.67 -19.18 0.02
N ALA A 15 -3.34 -18.19 -0.57
CA ALA A 15 -2.71 -17.13 -1.37
C ALA A 15 -2.76 -15.80 -0.58
N PRO A 16 -1.82 -15.57 0.36
CA PRO A 16 -1.90 -14.53 1.39
C PRO A 16 -1.49 -13.13 0.89
N ARG A 17 -1.65 -12.85 -0.40
CA ARG A 17 -1.10 -11.66 -1.05
C ARG A 17 -2.17 -10.92 -1.85
N TRP A 18 -2.93 -10.09 -1.15
CA TRP A 18 -3.84 -9.13 -1.78
C TRP A 18 -3.16 -7.78 -1.93
N PHE A 19 -2.93 -7.34 -3.19
CA PHE A 19 -2.11 -6.18 -3.55
C PHE A 19 -0.72 -6.11 -2.87
N GLY A 20 -0.21 -7.24 -2.37
CA GLY A 20 1.06 -7.30 -1.63
C GLY A 20 1.04 -6.62 -0.25
N GLN A 21 -0.13 -6.25 0.27
CA GLN A 21 -0.31 -5.64 1.60
C GLN A 21 -1.25 -6.44 2.51
N SER A 22 -2.33 -7.04 1.98
CA SER A 22 -3.31 -7.83 2.75
C SER A 22 -3.74 -7.15 4.07
N SER A 23 -4.01 -5.84 4.03
CA SER A 23 -4.09 -4.95 5.21
C SER A 23 -5.37 -5.03 6.04
N PHE A 24 -6.35 -5.84 5.65
CA PHE A 24 -7.54 -6.12 6.47
C PHE A 24 -7.26 -7.25 7.46
N ALA A 25 -6.21 -7.07 8.26
CA ALA A 25 -5.74 -8.01 9.27
C ALA A 25 -4.98 -7.24 10.37
N GLU A 26 -4.89 -7.82 11.57
CA GLU A 26 -4.10 -7.24 12.68
C GLU A 26 -2.59 -7.22 12.36
N TYR A 27 -2.12 -8.20 11.58
CA TYR A 27 -0.74 -8.30 11.12
C TYR A 27 -0.68 -8.59 9.61
N ALA A 28 0.34 -8.05 8.95
CA ALA A 28 0.60 -8.29 7.54
C ALA A 28 2.09 -8.53 7.27
N THR A 29 2.39 -9.50 6.41
CA THR A 29 3.75 -9.75 5.91
C THR A 29 3.89 -9.15 4.52
N VAL A 30 4.73 -8.13 4.40
CA VAL A 30 4.99 -7.42 3.14
C VAL A 30 6.44 -7.57 2.71
N LEU A 31 6.71 -7.32 1.44
CA LEU A 31 8.09 -7.19 0.97
C LEU A 31 8.67 -5.90 1.53
N ALA A 32 9.91 -5.93 2.04
CA ALA A 32 10.52 -4.77 2.68
C ALA A 32 10.49 -3.50 1.81
N ARG A 33 10.64 -3.64 0.48
CA ARG A 33 10.53 -2.52 -0.47
C ARG A 33 9.16 -1.84 -0.51
N ASN A 34 8.10 -2.52 -0.08
CA ASN A 34 6.73 -2.00 -0.03
C ASN A 34 6.41 -1.38 1.35
N ALA A 35 7.28 -1.55 2.35
CA ALA A 35 7.12 -0.95 3.68
C ALA A 35 7.83 0.41 3.71
N VAL A 36 7.06 1.49 3.67
CA VAL A 36 7.60 2.85 3.74
C VAL A 36 7.71 3.29 5.19
N ARG A 37 8.93 3.60 5.64
CA ARG A 37 9.16 4.16 6.97
C ARG A 37 8.67 5.61 7.01
N VAL A 38 7.87 5.93 8.03
CA VAL A 38 7.35 7.28 8.30
C VAL A 38 7.89 7.81 9.63
N ASP A 39 7.73 9.10 9.86
CA ASP A 39 8.06 9.73 11.14
C ASP A 39 7.10 9.23 12.24
N PRO A 40 7.60 8.69 13.36
CA PRO A 40 6.76 8.18 14.45
C PRO A 40 5.93 9.25 15.18
N ALA A 41 6.24 10.55 14.98
CA ALA A 41 5.44 11.64 15.54
C ALA A 41 4.16 11.94 14.74
N LEU A 42 3.98 11.35 13.57
CA LEU A 42 2.79 11.55 12.73
C LEU A 42 1.59 10.73 13.22
N PRO A 43 0.36 11.25 13.09
CA PRO A 43 -0.87 10.52 13.41
C PRO A 43 -1.09 9.35 12.43
N LEU A 44 -0.83 8.12 12.88
CA LEU A 44 -0.83 6.91 12.06
C LEU A 44 -2.18 6.66 11.36
N GLU A 45 -3.28 6.95 12.04
CA GLU A 45 -4.66 6.79 11.55
C GLU A 45 -4.96 7.62 10.30
N LEU A 46 -4.20 8.70 10.06
CA LEU A 46 -4.34 9.55 8.87
C LEU A 46 -3.45 9.09 7.71
N LEU A 47 -2.50 8.18 7.93
CA LEU A 47 -1.52 7.79 6.91
C LEU A 47 -2.05 6.71 5.94
N GLY A 48 -3.09 5.97 6.31
CA GLY A 48 -3.67 4.89 5.49
C GLY A 48 -3.98 5.30 4.03
N PRO A 49 -4.69 6.42 3.78
CA PRO A 49 -4.97 6.91 2.43
C PRO A 49 -3.72 7.24 1.58
N LEU A 50 -2.56 7.45 2.21
CA LEU A 50 -1.29 7.76 1.53
C LEU A 50 -0.62 6.52 0.90
N GLY A 51 -1.24 5.34 0.97
CA GLY A 51 -0.72 4.12 0.35
C GLY A 51 -1.22 3.83 -1.08
N CYS A 52 -2.22 4.56 -1.60
CA CYS A 52 -2.79 4.29 -2.93
C CYS A 52 -3.29 5.55 -3.66
N GLY A 53 -4.55 5.95 -3.46
CA GLY A 53 -5.23 6.91 -4.34
C GLY A 53 -4.74 8.35 -4.19
N PHE A 54 -4.42 8.77 -2.96
CA PHE A 54 -4.15 10.18 -2.66
C PHE A 54 -2.91 10.72 -3.39
N LEU A 55 -1.77 10.07 -3.14
CA LEU A 55 -0.49 10.27 -3.82
C LEU A 55 -0.52 9.95 -5.31
N THR A 56 -1.42 9.08 -5.78
CA THR A 56 -1.62 8.88 -7.22
C THR A 56 -2.24 10.13 -7.86
N GLY A 57 -3.29 10.69 -7.24
CA GLY A 57 -3.91 11.94 -7.69
C GLY A 57 -2.95 13.12 -7.62
N ALA A 58 -2.24 13.28 -6.50
CA ALA A 58 -1.21 14.31 -6.35
C ALA A 58 -0.11 14.16 -7.41
N GLY A 59 0.36 12.94 -7.65
CA GLY A 59 1.35 12.64 -8.67
C GLY A 59 0.85 12.94 -10.09
N ALA A 60 -0.43 12.72 -10.38
CA ALA A 60 -1.01 13.08 -11.66
C ALA A 60 -0.93 14.60 -11.90
N VAL A 61 -1.31 15.42 -10.90
CA VAL A 61 -1.22 16.89 -10.98
C VAL A 61 0.23 17.35 -11.13
N PHE A 62 1.12 16.92 -10.25
CA PHE A 62 2.47 17.48 -10.16
C PHE A 62 3.46 16.86 -11.16
N ASN A 63 3.37 15.55 -11.42
CA ASN A 63 4.38 14.83 -12.19
C ASN A 63 3.93 14.49 -13.61
N SER A 64 2.64 14.19 -13.82
CA SER A 64 2.14 13.81 -15.15
C SER A 64 1.66 15.01 -15.95
N PHE A 65 0.81 15.85 -15.36
CA PHE A 65 0.31 17.07 -15.99
C PHE A 65 1.27 18.25 -15.81
N GLY A 66 2.05 18.27 -14.73
CA GLY A 66 2.94 19.39 -14.42
C GLY A 66 2.18 20.69 -14.17
N ALA A 67 0.95 20.60 -13.65
CA ALA A 67 0.07 21.75 -13.48
C ALA A 67 0.59 22.69 -12.38
N GLY A 68 0.55 23.99 -12.65
CA GLY A 68 0.98 25.07 -11.76
C GLY A 68 -0.15 26.04 -11.40
N PRO A 69 0.15 27.00 -10.50
CA PRO A 69 -0.81 28.03 -10.15
C PRO A 69 -1.28 28.83 -11.37
N GLY A 70 -2.60 28.92 -11.56
CA GLY A 70 -3.22 29.62 -12.69
C GLY A 70 -3.58 28.73 -13.88
N ASP A 71 -3.12 27.48 -13.91
CA ASP A 71 -3.53 26.51 -14.92
C ASP A 71 -4.98 26.04 -14.68
N THR A 72 -5.66 25.70 -15.76
CA THR A 72 -7.03 25.17 -15.74
C THR A 72 -7.03 23.66 -15.97
N LEU A 73 -7.90 22.94 -15.23
CA LEU A 73 -8.12 21.50 -15.37
C LEU A 73 -9.17 21.15 -16.43
#